data_AF-A0A530AAG0-F1
#
_entry.id   AF-A0A530AAG0-F1
#
_cell.length_a   1.000
_cell.length_b   1.000
_cell.length_c   1.000
_cell.angle_alpha   90.00
_cell.angle_beta   90.00
_cell.angle_gamma   90.00
#
_symmetry.space_group_name_H-M   'P 1'
#
loop_
_entity.id
_entity.type
_entity.pdbx_description
1 polymer ?
#
loop_
_entity_poly.entity_id
_entity_poly.type
_entity_poly.pdbx_seq_one_letter_code
_entity_poly.pdbx_strand_id
1 'polypeptide(L)'
;MPDKETIEKARKDKREGKSASTQAGEFVHAEIDKVRQGKHGARSTKQAIAIGLSEARRAGVDLPPPKKGDVKETTRKSAKYAYEAGQG
;
A
#
# COMPACT_ATOMS: atom_id res chain seq x y z
N MET A 1 7.31 -6.94 2.33
CA MET A 1 7.03 -7.19 0.91
C MET A 1 5.72 -7.96 0.88
N PRO A 2 4.76 -7.58 0.03
CA PRO A 2 3.41 -8.13 0.05
C PRO A 2 3.38 -9.58 -0.42
N ASP A 3 2.37 -10.33 0.03
CA ASP A 3 2.21 -11.72 -0.38
C ASP A 3 1.72 -11.80 -1.84
N LYS A 4 2.08 -12.88 -2.53
CA LYS A 4 1.65 -13.09 -3.94
C LYS A 4 0.14 -13.02 -4.07
N GLU A 5 -0.60 -13.55 -3.09
CA GLU A 5 -2.05 -13.53 -3.06
C GLU A 5 -2.62 -12.09 -3.07
N THR A 6 -2.03 -11.18 -2.28
CA THR A 6 -2.43 -9.77 -2.23
C THR A 6 -2.25 -9.09 -3.59
N ILE A 7 -1.12 -9.36 -4.26
CA ILE A 7 -0.85 -8.83 -5.60
C ILE A 7 -1.88 -9.35 -6.61
N GLU A 8 -2.21 -10.64 -6.57
CA GLU A 8 -3.21 -11.22 -7.46
C GLU A 8 -4.62 -10.67 -7.24
N LYS A 9 -5.01 -10.41 -5.99
CA LYS A 9 -6.28 -9.72 -5.66
C LYS A 9 -6.30 -8.30 -6.23
N ALA A 10 -5.24 -7.53 -6.02
CA ALA A 10 -5.14 -6.18 -6.59
C ALA A 10 -5.15 -6.18 -8.14
N ARG A 11 -4.52 -7.17 -8.77
CA ARG A 11 -4.58 -7.36 -10.24
C ARG A 11 -5.98 -7.76 -10.71
N LYS A 12 -6.70 -8.55 -9.94
CA LYS A 12 -8.11 -8.87 -10.23
C LYS A 12 -8.96 -7.61 -10.17
N ASP A 13 -8.82 -6.82 -9.12
CA ASP A 13 -9.50 -5.53 -8.98
C ASP A 13 -9.21 -4.58 -10.15
N LYS A 14 -7.95 -4.51 -10.59
CA LYS A 14 -7.56 -3.75 -11.79
C LYS A 14 -8.25 -4.26 -13.05
N ARG A 15 -8.30 -5.59 -13.25
CA ARG A 15 -9.01 -6.22 -14.39
C ARG A 15 -10.51 -5.97 -14.36
N GLU A 16 -11.09 -5.85 -13.17
CA GLU A 16 -12.49 -5.48 -12.96
C GLU A 16 -12.74 -3.96 -13.12
N GLY A 17 -11.70 -3.16 -13.42
CA GLY A 17 -11.83 -1.71 -13.63
C GLY A 17 -11.98 -0.91 -12.33
N LYS A 18 -11.67 -1.49 -11.17
CA LYS A 18 -11.77 -0.78 -9.88
C LYS A 18 -10.67 0.27 -9.74
N SER A 19 -10.94 1.29 -8.93
CA SER A 19 -10.02 2.39 -8.67
C SER A 19 -8.72 1.93 -7.99
N ALA A 20 -7.65 2.71 -8.13
CA ALA A 20 -6.37 2.45 -7.48
C ALA A 20 -6.47 2.40 -5.94
N SER A 21 -7.37 3.18 -5.34
CA SER A 21 -7.61 3.14 -3.90
C SER A 21 -8.23 1.82 -3.45
N THR A 22 -9.13 1.24 -4.25
CA THR A 22 -9.71 -0.08 -3.97
C THR A 22 -8.66 -1.17 -4.10
N GLN A 23 -7.89 -1.16 -5.19
CA GLN A 23 -6.76 -2.08 -5.39
C GLN A 23 -5.75 -2.01 -4.23
N ALA A 24 -5.44 -0.81 -3.75
CA ALA A 24 -4.56 -0.61 -2.59
C ALA A 24 -5.17 -1.11 -1.27
N GLY A 25 -6.49 -1.19 -1.19
CA GLY A 25 -7.23 -1.71 -0.03
C GLY A 25 -6.87 -3.16 0.30
N GLU A 26 -6.59 -3.98 -0.72
CA GLU A 26 -6.13 -5.36 -0.55
C GLU A 26 -4.83 -5.45 0.27
N PHE A 27 -3.90 -4.53 0.03
CA PHE A 27 -2.63 -4.45 0.77
C PHE A 27 -2.82 -3.95 2.20
N VAL A 28 -3.69 -2.96 2.39
CA VAL A 28 -4.01 -2.45 3.72
C VAL A 28 -4.70 -3.52 4.57
N HIS A 29 -5.63 -4.28 3.99
CA HIS A 29 -6.30 -5.37 4.66
C HIS A 29 -5.32 -6.47 5.07
N ALA A 30 -4.47 -6.92 4.13
CA ALA A 30 -3.44 -7.92 4.40
C ALA A 30 -2.45 -7.48 5.50
N GLU A 31 -2.02 -6.21 5.49
CA GLU A 31 -1.12 -5.68 6.52
C GLU A 31 -1.79 -5.64 7.90
N ILE A 32 -3.06 -5.25 7.98
CA ILE A 32 -3.83 -5.28 9.24
C ILE A 32 -3.93 -6.71 9.76
N ASP A 33 -4.19 -7.69 8.91
CA ASP A 33 -4.28 -9.08 9.32
C ASP A 33 -2.93 -9.64 9.80
N LYS A 34 -1.82 -9.27 9.15
CA LYS A 34 -0.46 -9.61 9.62
C LYS A 34 -0.19 -9.04 11.01
N VAL A 35 -0.59 -7.81 11.27
CA VAL A 35 -0.46 -7.17 12.60
C VAL A 35 -1.31 -7.91 13.63
N ARG A 36 -2.57 -8.24 13.30
CA ARG A 36 -3.45 -9.02 14.20
C ARG A 36 -2.91 -10.41 14.52
N GLN A 37 -2.25 -11.05 13.55
CA GLN A 37 -1.60 -12.35 13.72
C GLN A 37 -0.24 -12.26 14.42
N GLY A 38 0.23 -11.06 14.79
CA GLY A 38 1.55 -10.86 15.41
C GLY A 38 2.74 -11.05 14.46
N LYS A 39 2.49 -11.16 13.15
CA LYS A 39 3.53 -11.33 12.11
C LYS A 39 4.22 -10.03 11.72
N HIS A 40 3.62 -8.89 12.07
CA HIS A 40 4.15 -7.55 11.80
C HIS A 40 4.11 -6.68 13.05
N GLY A 41 5.19 -5.93 13.30
CA GLY A 41 5.38 -5.10 14.49
C GLY A 41 4.82 -3.68 14.39
N ALA A 42 3.77 -3.44 13.60
CA ALA A 42 3.19 -2.10 13.51
C ALA A 42 2.58 -1.69 14.86
N ARG A 43 2.98 -0.53 15.37
CA ARG A 43 2.61 -0.03 16.70
C ARG A 43 1.26 0.68 16.73
N SER A 44 0.61 0.82 15.57
CA SER A 44 -0.72 1.45 15.45
C SER A 44 -1.39 1.09 14.13
N THR A 45 -2.72 1.20 14.09
CA THR A 45 -3.52 1.01 12.86
C THR A 45 -3.11 2.00 11.76
N LYS A 46 -2.81 3.26 12.11
CA LYS A 46 -2.33 4.26 11.15
C LYS A 46 -1.01 3.83 10.50
N GLN A 47 -0.13 3.22 11.27
CA GLN A 47 1.13 2.70 10.76
C GLN A 47 0.92 1.49 9.84
N ALA A 48 0.04 0.55 10.21
CA ALA A 48 -0.33 -0.57 9.36
C ALA A 48 -0.89 -0.09 8.01
N ILE A 49 -1.80 0.89 8.02
CA ILE A 49 -2.33 1.50 6.80
C ILE A 49 -1.20 2.11 5.96
N ALA A 50 -0.30 2.88 6.58
CA ALA A 50 0.81 3.51 5.87
C ALA A 50 1.77 2.47 5.23
N ILE A 51 2.03 1.35 5.91
CA ILE A 51 2.83 0.26 5.38
C ILE A 51 2.12 -0.39 4.19
N GLY A 52 0.85 -0.79 4.35
CA GLY A 52 0.06 -1.40 3.27
C GLY A 52 -0.03 -0.51 2.02
N LEU A 53 -0.27 0.80 2.19
CA LEU A 53 -0.26 1.76 1.08
C LEU A 53 1.12 1.94 0.44
N SER A 54 2.21 1.75 1.19
CA SER A 54 3.56 1.80 0.63
C SER A 54 3.89 0.51 -0.14
N GLU A 55 3.41 -0.64 0.32
CA GLU A 55 3.58 -1.92 -0.38
C GLU A 55 2.76 -1.95 -1.68
N ALA A 56 1.52 -1.45 -1.66
CA ALA A 56 0.68 -1.33 -2.85
C ALA A 56 1.38 -0.56 -3.97
N ARG A 57 1.99 0.59 -3.63
CA ARG A 57 2.75 1.41 -4.59
C ARG A 57 3.93 0.66 -5.18
N ARG A 58 4.73 -0.02 -4.35
CA ARG A 58 5.86 -0.84 -4.82
C ARG A 58 5.42 -2.02 -5.69
N ALA A 59 4.22 -2.54 -5.46
CA ALA A 59 3.64 -3.61 -6.26
C ALA A 59 3.04 -3.14 -7.60
N GLY A 60 3.16 -1.85 -7.93
CA GLY A 60 2.71 -1.28 -9.20
C GLY A 60 1.26 -0.82 -9.23
N VAL A 61 0.60 -0.70 -8.07
CA VAL A 61 -0.68 0.00 -7.99
C VAL A 61 -0.44 1.47 -8.29
N ASP A 62 -1.21 2.03 -9.23
CA ASP A 62 -1.14 3.44 -9.64
C ASP A 62 -1.80 4.37 -8.59
N LEU A 63 -1.29 4.29 -7.36
CA LEU A 63 -1.75 5.07 -6.23
C LEU A 63 -0.80 6.27 -6.02
N PRO A 64 -1.21 7.50 -6.41
CA PRO A 64 -0.33 8.64 -6.30
C PRO A 64 0.12 8.90 -4.86
N PRO A 65 1.33 9.47 -4.67
CA PRO A 65 1.77 9.92 -3.36
C PRO A 65 0.88 11.08 -2.85
N PRO A 66 0.74 11.23 -1.52
CA PRO A 66 -0.03 12.33 -0.93
C PRO A 66 0.54 13.70 -1.30
N LYS A 67 -0.30 14.74 -1.26
CA LYS A 67 0.12 16.11 -1.62
C LYS A 67 1.05 16.68 -0.54
N LYS A 68 1.76 17.75 -0.89
CA LYS A 68 2.61 18.48 0.06
C LYS A 68 1.71 19.09 1.14
N GLY A 69 2.03 18.82 2.41
CA GLY A 69 1.27 19.31 3.57
C GLY A 69 0.34 18.26 4.20
N ASP A 70 -0.08 17.24 3.45
CA ASP A 70 -1.00 16.21 3.95
C ASP A 70 -0.34 15.29 5.00
N VAL A 71 0.95 15.01 4.80
CA VAL A 71 1.76 14.15 5.67
C VAL A 71 3.14 14.75 5.87
N LYS A 72 3.88 14.23 6.87
CA LYS A 72 5.28 14.58 7.08
C LYS A 72 6.08 14.44 5.79
N GLU A 73 7.02 15.34 5.57
CA GLU A 73 7.80 15.38 4.33
C GLU A 73 8.52 14.05 4.05
N THR A 74 9.04 13.41 5.10
CA THR A 74 9.70 12.11 5.03
C THR A 74 8.75 11.03 4.52
N THR A 75 7.53 10.93 5.08
CA THR A 75 6.50 9.99 4.62
C THR A 75 6.12 10.22 3.16
N ARG A 76 5.98 11.49 2.74
CA ARG A 76 5.70 11.83 1.34
C ARG A 76 6.84 11.40 0.42
N LYS A 77 8.11 11.63 0.79
CA LYS A 77 9.28 11.18 0.03
C LYS A 77 9.32 9.67 -0.09
N SER A 78 9.06 8.95 1.00
CA SER A 78 8.97 7.48 0.98
C SER A 78 7.85 6.97 0.07
N ALA A 79 6.66 7.61 0.11
CA ALA A 79 5.54 7.25 -0.77
C ALA A 79 5.87 7.52 -2.25
N LYS A 80 6.55 8.63 -2.55
CA LYS A 80 7.01 8.95 -3.90
C LYS A 80 8.01 7.91 -4.41
N TYR A 81 9.03 7.58 -3.60
CA TYR A 81 10.00 6.55 -3.94
C TYR A 81 9.32 5.18 -4.18
N ALA A 82 8.39 4.80 -3.30
CA ALA A 82 7.64 3.56 -3.45
C ALA A 82 6.80 3.52 -4.73
N TYR A 83 6.22 4.66 -5.12
CA TYR A 83 5.48 4.81 -6.38
C TYR A 83 6.42 4.64 -7.57
N GLU A 84 7.51 5.41 -7.63
CA GLU A 84 8.51 5.34 -8.70
C GLU A 84 9.07 3.92 -8.87
N ALA A 85 9.39 3.23 -7.76
CA ALA A 85 9.91 1.86 -7.78
C ALA A 85 8.91 0.83 -8.32
N GLY A 86 7.60 1.09 -8.25
CA GLY A 86 6.58 0.17 -8.74
C GLY A 86 6.08 0.46 -10.16
N GLN A 87 6.38 1.64 -10.71
CA GLN A 87 6.02 2.01 -12.09
C GLN A 87 7.12 1.71 -13.12
N GLY A 88 8.30 1.26 -12.67
CA GLY A 88 9.43 0.87 -13.52
C GLY A 88 9.34 -0.54 -14.08
#